data_AF-A0A944MIJ8-F1
#
_entry.id   AF-A0A944MIJ8-F1
#
_cell.length_a   1.000
_cell.length_b   1.000
_cell.length_c   1.000
_cell.angle_alpha   90.00
_cell.angle_beta   90.00
_cell.angle_gamma   90.00
#
_symmetry.space_group_name_H-M   'P 1'
#
loop_
_entity.id
_entity.type
_entity.pdbx_description
1 polymer ?
#
loop_
_entity_poly.entity_id
_entity_poly.type
_entity_poly.pdbx_seq_one_letter_code
_entity_poly.pdbx_strand_id
1 'polypeptide(L)'
;MSDRYWLLLYLIAVVLVTLVHQPCYLLLGLLAVMLLSGSLRWRLLRKALLSMLLFNTAVSLGYLAIALMRDEFRADYLLLINARVLLLVMLGFWLSAGINIAKALRFSTTLSFLATLAAGQIRLMSRLIGDYRTAFESRCVKRPDWRERRRLALAQTEALLEHAHHAATEISQAMRSRGVFDD
;
A
#
# COMPACT_ATOMS: atom_id res chain seq x y z
N MET A 1 14.75 -12.99 13.73
CA MET A 1 13.84 -13.70 12.80
C MET A 1 13.94 -13.02 11.45
N SER A 2 14.32 -13.74 10.39
CA SER A 2 14.54 -13.14 9.07
C SER A 2 13.22 -12.57 8.53
N ASP A 3 13.19 -11.30 8.13
CA ASP A 3 12.03 -10.61 7.54
C ASP A 3 11.37 -11.41 6.39
N ARG A 4 12.14 -12.29 5.76
CA ARG A 4 11.68 -13.29 4.78
C ARG A 4 10.57 -14.21 5.33
N TYR A 5 10.74 -14.74 6.54
CA TYR A 5 9.76 -15.66 7.15
C TYR A 5 8.44 -14.96 7.42
N TRP A 6 8.48 -13.69 7.82
CA TRP A 6 7.27 -12.90 8.04
C TRP A 6 6.50 -12.65 6.74
N LEU A 7 7.21 -12.36 5.64
CA LEU A 7 6.58 -12.24 4.32
C LEU A 7 5.96 -13.57 3.85
N LEU A 8 6.68 -14.68 4.03
CA LEU A 8 6.20 -16.01 3.66
C LEU A 8 4.98 -16.43 4.51
N LEU A 9 5.04 -16.19 5.83
CA LEU A 9 3.94 -16.43 6.74
C LEU A 9 2.72 -15.59 6.36
N TYR A 10 2.92 -14.33 5.96
CA TYR A 10 1.84 -13.49 5.45
C TYR A 10 1.22 -14.03 4.16
N LEU A 11 2.02 -14.45 3.18
CA LEU A 11 1.50 -15.02 1.93
C LEU A 11 0.67 -16.29 2.22
N ILE A 12 1.17 -17.17 3.09
CA ILE A 12 0.43 -18.35 3.53
C ILE A 12 -0.86 -17.94 4.23
N ALA A 13 -0.82 -16.96 5.14
CA ALA A 13 -1.99 -16.48 5.86
C ALA A 13 -3.06 -15.92 4.90
N VAL A 14 -2.67 -15.17 3.87
CA VAL A 14 -3.59 -14.66 2.86
C VAL A 14 -4.31 -15.80 2.12
N VAL A 15 -3.56 -16.83 1.70
CA VAL A 15 -4.14 -18.00 1.03
C VAL A 15 -5.06 -18.79 1.98
N LEU A 16 -4.67 -18.97 3.23
CA LEU A 16 -5.51 -19.66 4.22
C LEU A 16 -6.82 -18.89 4.47
N VAL A 17 -6.76 -17.56 4.60
CA VAL A 17 -7.94 -16.71 4.83
C VAL A 17 -8.92 -16.74 3.66
N THR A 18 -8.44 -16.90 2.42
CA THR A 18 -9.33 -17.04 1.26
C THR A 18 -10.00 -18.41 1.19
N LEU A 19 -9.33 -19.47 1.66
CA LEU A 19 -9.86 -20.84 1.69
C LEU A 19 -10.86 -21.07 2.84
N VAL A 20 -10.81 -20.28 3.91
CA VAL A 20 -11.73 -20.42 5.05
C VAL A 20 -13.11 -19.87 4.67
N HIS A 21 -14.11 -20.75 4.73
CA HIS A 21 -15.52 -20.42 4.44
C HIS A 21 -16.37 -20.23 5.70
N GLN A 22 -15.87 -20.56 6.89
CA GLN A 22 -16.64 -20.36 8.11
C GLN A 22 -16.35 -18.99 8.74
N PRO A 23 -17.37 -18.19 9.07
CA PRO A 23 -17.20 -16.84 9.61
C PRO A 23 -16.51 -16.82 10.98
N CYS A 24 -16.76 -17.84 11.82
CA CYS A 24 -16.18 -17.91 13.17
C CYS A 24 -14.64 -17.97 13.14
N TYR A 25 -14.04 -18.74 12.21
CA TYR A 25 -12.59 -18.81 12.09
C TYR A 25 -11.97 -17.50 11.58
N LEU A 26 -12.69 -16.76 10.72
CA LEU A 26 -12.23 -15.44 10.26
C LEU A 26 -12.26 -14.41 11.40
N LEU A 27 -13.29 -14.43 12.24
CA LEU A 27 -13.37 -13.56 13.41
C LEU A 27 -12.30 -13.91 14.46
N LEU A 28 -12.04 -15.20 14.68
CA LEU A 28 -10.93 -15.65 15.54
C LEU A 28 -9.58 -15.20 14.99
N GLY A 29 -9.36 -15.33 13.67
CA GLY A 29 -8.16 -14.81 13.01
C GLY A 29 -8.01 -13.31 13.19
N LEU A 30 -9.10 -12.55 13.08
CA LEU A 30 -9.11 -11.11 13.30
C LEU A 30 -8.76 -10.74 14.75
N LEU A 31 -9.34 -11.44 15.73
CA LEU A 31 -8.99 -11.27 17.13
C LEU A 31 -7.51 -11.60 17.38
N ALA A 32 -7.00 -12.69 16.82
CA ALA A 32 -5.60 -13.07 16.94
C ALA A 32 -4.67 -11.98 16.40
N VAL A 33 -4.96 -11.45 15.20
CA VAL A 33 -4.18 -10.34 14.60
C VAL A 33 -4.29 -9.07 15.44
N MET A 34 -5.47 -8.76 16.01
CA MET A 34 -5.65 -7.61 16.90
C MET A 34 -4.81 -7.71 18.18
N LEU A 35 -4.71 -8.91 18.76
CA LEU A 35 -3.90 -9.17 19.93
C LEU A 35 -2.39 -9.11 19.61
N LEU A 36 -1.97 -9.73 18.51
CA LEU A 36 -0.58 -9.71 18.03
C LEU A 36 -0.09 -8.32 17.63
N SER A 37 -1.01 -7.43 17.25
CA SER A 37 -0.72 -6.05 16.85
C SER A 37 -0.34 -5.11 18.01
N GLY A 38 -0.56 -5.53 19.26
CA GLY A 38 -0.11 -4.82 20.45
C GLY A 38 -0.65 -3.38 20.57
N SER A 39 0.23 -2.40 20.76
CA SER A 39 -0.14 -0.98 20.94
C SER A 39 -0.67 -0.31 19.66
N LEU A 40 -0.36 -0.86 18.49
CA LEU A 40 -0.79 -0.33 17.19
C LEU A 40 -2.19 -0.81 16.77
N ARG A 41 -2.80 -1.72 17.53
CA ARG A 41 -4.08 -2.37 17.20
C ARG A 41 -5.19 -1.39 16.79
N TRP A 42 -5.40 -0.33 17.56
CA TRP A 42 -6.49 0.62 17.31
C TRP A 42 -6.22 1.54 16.14
N ARG A 43 -4.95 1.94 15.94
CA ARG A 43 -4.55 2.77 14.80
C ARG A 43 -4.70 1.98 13.50
N LEU A 44 -4.27 0.71 13.49
CA LEU A 44 -4.37 -0.17 12.35
C LEU A 44 -5.83 -0.53 12.05
N LEU A 45 -6.65 -0.82 13.06
CA LEU A 45 -8.07 -1.07 12.90
C LEU A 45 -8.79 0.14 12.31
N ARG A 46 -8.56 1.35 12.85
CA ARG A 46 -9.19 2.58 12.33
C ARG A 46 -8.78 2.84 10.88
N LYS A 47 -7.51 2.63 10.56
CA LYS A 47 -7.01 2.77 9.18
C LYS A 47 -7.62 1.73 8.25
N ALA A 48 -7.70 0.47 8.68
CA ALA A 48 -8.33 -0.63 7.94
C ALA A 48 -9.82 -0.36 7.67
N LEU A 49 -10.56 0.04 8.70
CA LEU A 49 -11.97 0.41 8.58
C LEU A 49 -12.14 1.58 7.62
N LEU A 50 -11.42 2.69 7.80
CA LEU A 50 -11.53 3.86 6.92
C LEU A 50 -11.16 3.54 5.46
N SER A 51 -10.12 2.73 5.25
CA SER A 51 -9.70 2.31 3.91
C SER A 51 -10.73 1.40 3.24
N MET A 52 -11.43 0.55 4.01
CA MET A 52 -12.41 -0.37 3.44
C MET A 52 -13.82 0.21 3.37
N LEU A 53 -14.17 1.22 4.17
CA LEU A 53 -15.54 1.65 4.38
C LEU A 53 -16.27 1.92 3.06
N LEU A 54 -15.69 2.75 2.18
CA LEU A 54 -16.33 3.12 0.91
C LEU A 54 -16.59 1.92 -0.01
N PHE A 55 -15.62 1.01 -0.11
CA PHE A 55 -15.76 -0.18 -0.94
C PHE A 55 -16.71 -1.20 -0.31
N ASN A 56 -16.58 -1.44 1.00
CA ASN A 56 -17.40 -2.38 1.75
C ASN A 56 -18.88 -1.98 1.75
N THR A 57 -19.16 -0.69 1.98
CA THR A 57 -20.55 -0.20 1.98
C THR A 57 -21.17 -0.30 0.59
N ALA A 58 -20.43 0.02 -0.47
CA ALA A 58 -20.91 -0.14 -1.84
C ALA A 58 -21.25 -1.61 -2.17
N VAL A 59 -20.36 -2.55 -1.82
CA VAL A 59 -20.59 -3.99 -2.04
C VAL A 59 -21.73 -4.52 -1.18
N SER A 60 -21.78 -4.13 0.10
CA SER A 60 -22.83 -4.55 1.03
C SER A 60 -24.20 -4.01 0.64
N LEU A 61 -24.29 -2.74 0.21
CA LEU A 61 -25.51 -2.14 -0.31
C LEU A 61 -25.96 -2.79 -1.61
N GLY A 62 -25.02 -3.08 -2.52
CA GLY A 62 -25.33 -3.80 -3.76
C GLY A 62 -25.89 -5.20 -3.49
N TYR A 63 -25.30 -5.94 -2.56
CA TYR A 63 -25.84 -7.23 -2.12
C TYR A 63 -27.22 -7.09 -1.49
N LEU A 64 -27.40 -6.11 -0.61
CA LEU A 64 -28.67 -5.89 0.09
C LEU A 64 -29.80 -5.52 -0.89
N ALA A 65 -29.51 -4.68 -1.89
CA ALA A 65 -30.46 -4.35 -2.96
C ALA A 65 -30.91 -5.61 -3.74
N ILE A 66 -29.96 -6.48 -4.12
CA ILE A 66 -30.27 -7.73 -4.83
C ILE A 66 -31.02 -8.71 -3.93
N ALA A 67 -30.65 -8.81 -2.65
CA ALA A 67 -31.30 -9.68 -1.69
C ALA A 67 -32.75 -9.27 -1.43
N LEU A 68 -33.04 -7.96 -1.38
CA LEU A 68 -34.41 -7.44 -1.29
C LEU A 68 -35.23 -7.71 -2.55
N MET A 69 -34.59 -7.75 -3.73
CA MET A 69 -35.28 -8.09 -4.98
C MET A 69 -35.57 -9.59 -5.13
N ARG A 70 -34.86 -10.45 -4.40
CA ARG A 70 -34.95 -11.92 -4.51
C ARG A 70 -35.50 -12.62 -3.26
N ASP A 71 -35.81 -11.87 -2.20
CA ASP A 71 -36.22 -12.37 -0.87
C ASP A 71 -35.28 -13.40 -0.22
N GLU A 72 -34.06 -13.55 -0.73
CA GLU A 72 -33.04 -14.48 -0.22
C GLU A 72 -31.95 -13.71 0.55
N PHE A 73 -32.26 -13.30 1.77
CA PHE A 73 -31.27 -12.66 2.64
C PHE A 73 -30.42 -13.67 3.40
N ARG A 74 -29.11 -13.71 3.11
CA ARG A 74 -28.14 -14.56 3.81
C ARG A 74 -27.15 -13.69 4.58
N ALA A 75 -27.47 -13.39 5.84
CA ALA A 75 -26.61 -12.62 6.75
C ALA A 75 -25.20 -13.21 6.88
N ASP A 76 -25.08 -14.54 6.88
CA ASP A 76 -23.80 -15.25 6.99
C ASP A 76 -22.82 -14.90 5.87
N TYR A 77 -23.32 -14.70 4.65
CA TYR A 77 -22.50 -14.36 3.49
C TYR A 77 -21.94 -12.93 3.61
N LEU A 78 -22.79 -11.99 4.03
CA LEU A 78 -22.38 -10.60 4.23
C LEU A 78 -21.31 -10.50 5.32
N LEU A 79 -21.51 -11.21 6.44
CA LEU A 79 -20.57 -11.25 7.55
C LEU A 79 -19.24 -11.91 7.14
N LEU A 80 -19.29 -13.00 6.38
CA LEU A 80 -18.10 -13.69 5.87
C LEU A 80 -17.24 -12.76 5.00
N ILE A 81 -17.84 -12.07 4.02
CA ILE A 81 -17.11 -11.17 3.13
C ILE A 81 -16.50 -10.00 3.91
N ASN A 82 -17.29 -9.37 4.77
CA ASN A 82 -16.84 -8.22 5.54
C ASN A 82 -15.71 -8.58 6.50
N ALA A 83 -15.85 -9.72 7.21
CA ALA A 83 -14.79 -10.23 8.08
C ALA A 83 -13.53 -10.60 7.31
N ARG A 84 -13.67 -11.27 6.16
CA ARG A 84 -12.54 -11.68 5.32
C ARG A 84 -11.73 -10.49 4.84
N VAL A 85 -12.39 -9.49 4.25
CA VAL A 85 -11.64 -8.35 3.70
C VAL A 85 -11.06 -7.49 4.81
N LEU A 86 -11.77 -7.30 5.92
CA LEU A 86 -11.22 -6.60 7.08
C LEU A 86 -9.96 -7.30 7.61
N LEU A 87 -9.99 -8.62 7.72
CA LEU A 87 -8.84 -9.43 8.13
C LEU A 87 -7.66 -9.28 7.16
N LEU A 88 -7.91 -9.37 5.84
CA LEU A 88 -6.87 -9.22 4.82
C LEU A 88 -6.22 -7.83 4.84
N VAL A 89 -7.04 -6.76 4.93
CA VAL A 89 -6.55 -5.38 5.02
C VAL A 89 -5.73 -5.19 6.29
N MET A 90 -6.20 -5.74 7.41
CA MET A 90 -5.52 -5.63 8.69
C MET A 90 -4.20 -6.41 8.70
N LEU A 91 -4.14 -7.60 8.13
CA LEU A 91 -2.90 -8.36 7.92
C LEU A 91 -1.92 -7.57 7.05
N GLY A 92 -2.38 -6.97 5.96
CA GLY A 92 -1.54 -6.17 5.07
C GLY A 92 -0.92 -4.96 5.78
N PHE A 93 -1.73 -4.21 6.56
CA PHE A 93 -1.20 -3.08 7.33
C PHE A 93 -0.28 -3.50 8.47
N TRP A 94 -0.58 -4.61 9.14
CA TRP A 94 0.30 -5.15 10.19
C TRP A 94 1.66 -5.54 9.63
N LEU A 95 1.68 -6.23 8.47
CA LEU A 95 2.91 -6.59 7.78
C LEU A 95 3.71 -5.36 7.34
N SER A 96 3.04 -4.40 6.70
CA SER A 96 3.66 -3.17 6.21
C SER A 96 4.26 -2.32 7.33
N ALA A 97 3.74 -2.43 8.56
CA ALA A 97 4.28 -1.71 9.71
C ALA A 97 5.50 -2.43 10.31
N GLY A 98 5.58 -3.75 10.20
CA GLY A 98 6.61 -4.57 10.85
C GLY A 98 7.80 -4.97 9.98
N ILE A 99 7.67 -4.94 8.65
CA ILE A 99 8.70 -5.46 7.73
C ILE A 99 9.44 -4.38 6.97
N ASN A 100 10.76 -4.52 6.86
CA ASN A 100 11.54 -3.82 5.85
C ASN A 100 11.54 -4.60 4.52
N ILE A 101 10.87 -4.07 3.50
CA ILE A 101 10.69 -4.73 2.19
C ILE A 101 12.04 -5.11 1.57
N ALA A 102 13.05 -4.25 1.63
CA ALA A 102 14.38 -4.56 1.09
C ALA A 102 15.03 -5.75 1.81
N LYS A 103 14.86 -5.87 3.14
CA LYS A 103 15.36 -7.02 3.89
C LYS A 103 14.57 -8.31 3.57
N ALA A 104 13.27 -8.19 3.34
CA ALA A 104 12.42 -9.31 2.95
C ALA A 104 12.78 -9.85 1.56
N LEU A 105 13.25 -9.00 0.64
CA LEU A 105 13.66 -9.39 -0.72
C LEU A 105 15.11 -9.88 -0.83
N ARG A 106 15.82 -10.07 0.30
CA ARG A 106 17.23 -10.55 0.29
C ARG A 106 17.44 -11.92 -0.37
N PHE A 107 16.39 -12.65 -0.75
CA PHE A 107 16.54 -13.91 -1.50
C PHE A 107 17.14 -13.68 -2.90
N SER A 108 16.97 -12.47 -3.45
CA SER A 108 17.58 -12.04 -4.70
C SER A 108 18.33 -10.73 -4.45
N THR A 109 19.63 -10.73 -4.74
CA THR A 109 20.48 -9.54 -4.64
C THR A 109 19.96 -8.43 -5.56
N THR A 110 19.56 -8.76 -6.77
CA THR A 110 18.98 -7.82 -7.76
C THR A 110 17.69 -7.18 -7.26
N LEU A 111 16.76 -7.96 -6.70
CA LEU A 111 15.49 -7.42 -6.19
C LEU A 111 15.69 -6.57 -4.93
N SER A 112 16.53 -7.01 -4.00
CA SER A 112 16.90 -6.22 -2.83
C SER A 112 17.54 -4.90 -3.26
N PHE A 113 18.45 -4.95 -4.24
CA PHE A 113 19.11 -3.79 -4.81
C PHE A 113 18.09 -2.82 -5.44
N LEU A 114 17.23 -3.30 -6.33
CA LEU A 114 16.18 -2.48 -6.96
C LEU A 114 15.22 -1.87 -5.93
N ALA A 115 14.80 -2.63 -4.92
CA ALA A 115 13.95 -2.11 -3.85
C ALA A 115 14.63 -0.99 -3.06
N THR A 116 15.93 -1.12 -2.76
CA THR A 116 16.69 -0.07 -2.08
C THR A 116 16.86 1.18 -2.95
N LEU A 117 17.19 1.00 -4.23
CA LEU A 117 17.33 2.10 -5.19
C LEU A 117 16.00 2.85 -5.33
N ALA A 118 14.90 2.12 -5.54
CA ALA A 118 13.56 2.70 -5.66
C ALA A 118 13.16 3.46 -4.39
N ALA A 119 13.43 2.92 -3.20
CA ALA A 119 13.16 3.60 -1.94
C ALA A 119 13.95 4.92 -1.81
N GLY A 120 15.20 4.96 -2.29
CA GLY A 120 15.99 6.18 -2.38
C GLY A 120 15.37 7.20 -3.33
N GLN A 121 15.03 6.77 -4.55
CA GLN A 121 14.41 7.62 -5.57
C GLN A 121 13.07 8.18 -5.12
N ILE A 122 12.21 7.37 -4.48
CA ILE A 122 10.93 7.84 -3.91
C ILE A 122 11.15 9.00 -2.93
N ARG A 123 12.17 8.91 -2.06
CA ARG A 123 12.47 9.98 -1.09
C ARG A 123 12.96 11.25 -1.77
N LEU A 124 13.86 11.13 -2.75
CA LEU A 124 14.36 12.27 -3.51
C LEU A 124 13.22 12.96 -4.28
N MET A 125 12.44 12.18 -5.02
CA MET A 125 11.32 12.68 -5.81
C MET A 125 10.23 13.31 -4.93
N SER A 126 9.95 12.73 -3.76
CA SER A 126 9.01 13.31 -2.80
C SER A 126 9.46 14.68 -2.28
N ARG A 127 10.78 14.87 -2.06
CA ARG A 127 11.34 16.17 -1.68
C ARG A 127 11.20 17.16 -2.83
N LEU A 128 11.59 16.76 -4.04
CA LEU A 128 11.53 17.60 -5.23
C LEU A 128 10.10 18.08 -5.53
N ILE A 129 9.09 17.21 -5.39
CA ILE A 129 7.66 17.58 -5.48
C ILE A 129 7.30 18.64 -4.42
N GLY A 130 7.80 18.48 -3.19
CA GLY A 130 7.65 19.47 -2.13
C GLY A 130 8.25 20.83 -2.51
N ASP A 131 9.47 20.83 -3.03
CA ASP A 131 10.18 22.03 -3.44
C ASP A 131 9.47 22.76 -4.60
N TYR A 132 8.98 22.01 -5.60
CA TYR A 132 8.17 22.58 -6.68
C TYR A 132 6.90 23.25 -6.14
N ARG A 133 6.24 22.61 -5.17
CA ARG A 133 5.05 23.17 -4.55
C ARG A 133 5.38 24.48 -3.81
N THR A 134 6.43 24.51 -3.01
CA THR A 134 6.84 25.71 -2.27
C THR A 134 7.29 26.83 -3.21
N ALA A 135 8.02 26.50 -4.28
CA ALA A 135 8.44 27.46 -5.30
C ALA A 135 7.26 28.04 -6.10
N PHE A 136 6.20 27.26 -6.29
CA PHE A 136 4.97 27.75 -6.91
C PHE A 136 4.19 28.65 -5.96
N GLU A 137 3.99 28.21 -4.71
CA GLU A 137 3.28 28.99 -3.69
C GLU A 137 3.96 30.34 -3.41
N SER A 138 5.29 30.44 -3.46
CA SER A 138 6.03 31.70 -3.28
C SER A 138 5.88 32.70 -4.43
N ARG A 139 5.55 32.23 -5.64
CA ARG A 139 5.33 33.07 -6.83
C ARG A 139 3.89 33.51 -6.99
N CYS A 140 2.98 33.03 -6.14
CA CYS A 140 1.57 33.38 -6.18
C CYS A 140 1.22 34.37 -5.07
N VAL A 141 0.66 35.52 -5.45
CA VAL A 141 0.17 36.54 -4.49
C VAL A 141 -1.03 36.03 -3.67
N LYS A 142 -1.81 35.09 -4.23
CA LYS A 142 -2.98 34.45 -3.61
C LYS A 142 -2.79 32.93 -3.62
N ARG A 143 -3.44 32.23 -2.69
CA ARG A 143 -3.47 30.76 -2.70
C ARG A 143 -4.01 30.25 -4.04
N PRO A 144 -3.30 29.32 -4.69
CA PRO A 144 -3.66 28.87 -6.04
C PRO A 144 -4.93 28.04 -6.06
N ASP A 145 -5.73 28.27 -7.09
CA ASP A 145 -7.00 27.56 -7.32
C ASP A 145 -6.76 26.11 -7.76
N TRP A 146 -7.80 25.25 -7.67
CA TRP A 146 -7.71 23.85 -8.07
C TRP A 146 -7.27 23.67 -9.54
N ARG A 147 -7.71 24.56 -10.44
CA ARG A 147 -7.30 24.52 -11.85
C ARG A 147 -5.80 24.79 -12.02
N GLU A 148 -5.26 25.71 -11.24
CA GLU A 148 -3.83 26.05 -11.26
C GLU A 148 -2.99 24.93 -10.66
N ARG A 149 -3.47 24.33 -9.56
CA ARG A 149 -2.83 23.14 -8.97
C ARG A 149 -2.79 21.96 -9.94
N ARG A 150 -3.83 21.74 -10.74
CA ARG A 150 -3.84 20.71 -11.79
C ARG A 150 -2.83 21.00 -12.89
N ARG A 151 -2.76 22.25 -13.39
CA ARG A 151 -1.77 22.66 -14.39
C ARG A 151 -0.34 22.49 -13.87
N LEU A 152 -0.11 22.90 -12.63
CA LEU A 152 1.16 22.68 -11.96
C LEU A 152 1.50 21.19 -11.85
N ALA A 153 0.55 20.35 -11.44
CA ALA A 153 0.78 18.91 -11.34
C ALA A 153 1.20 18.28 -12.68
N LEU A 154 0.57 18.70 -13.78
CA LEU A 154 0.93 18.25 -15.14
C LEU A 154 2.35 18.67 -15.52
N ALA A 155 2.69 19.95 -15.33
CA ALA A 155 4.02 20.47 -15.62
C ALA A 155 5.10 19.80 -14.73
N GLN A 156 4.78 19.53 -13.46
CA GLN A 156 5.66 18.79 -12.56
C GLN A 156 5.87 17.36 -13.04
N THR A 157 4.82 16.64 -13.45
CA THR A 157 4.97 15.25 -13.91
C THR A 157 5.89 15.15 -15.13
N GLU A 158 5.81 16.09 -16.07
CA GLU A 158 6.70 16.15 -17.22
C GLU A 158 8.16 16.35 -16.79
N ALA A 159 8.41 17.37 -15.96
CA ALA A 159 9.74 17.65 -15.44
C ALA A 159 10.33 16.49 -14.62
N LEU A 160 9.50 15.81 -13.82
CA LEU A 160 9.91 14.67 -13.01
C LEU A 160 10.22 13.43 -13.86
N LEU A 161 9.49 13.23 -14.95
CA LEU A 161 9.74 12.11 -15.87
C LEU A 161 11.07 12.29 -16.59
N GLU A 162 11.33 13.50 -17.10
CA GLU A 162 12.60 13.84 -17.74
C GLU A 162 13.76 13.69 -16.75
N HIS A 163 13.59 14.21 -15.53
CA HIS A 163 14.57 14.07 -14.46
C HIS A 163 14.83 12.61 -14.11
N ALA A 164 13.78 11.77 -14.03
CA ALA A 164 13.92 10.35 -13.76
C ALA A 164 14.65 9.61 -14.90
N HIS A 165 14.40 9.97 -16.16
CA HIS A 165 15.07 9.37 -17.30
C HIS A 165 16.57 9.71 -17.35
N HIS A 166 16.91 10.99 -17.14
CA HIS A 166 18.29 11.43 -17.02
C HIS A 166 18.98 10.78 -15.81
N ALA A 167 18.33 10.78 -14.64
CA ALA A 167 18.87 10.18 -13.43
C ALA A 167 19.09 8.67 -13.61
N ALA A 168 18.20 7.95 -14.29
CA ALA A 168 18.40 6.52 -14.58
C ALA A 168 19.67 6.29 -15.41
N THR A 169 19.91 7.14 -16.40
CA THR A 169 21.12 7.07 -17.25
C THR A 169 22.37 7.36 -16.43
N GLU A 170 22.41 8.46 -15.67
CA GLU A 170 23.55 8.82 -14.83
C GLU A 170 23.83 7.78 -13.74
N ILE A 171 22.79 7.30 -13.05
CA ILE A 171 22.93 6.28 -12.01
C ILE A 171 23.47 4.99 -12.61
N SER A 172 22.94 4.55 -13.75
CA SER A 172 23.43 3.32 -14.39
C SER A 172 24.91 3.42 -14.78
N GLN A 173 25.34 4.55 -15.36
CA GLN A 173 26.74 4.80 -15.71
C GLN A 173 27.64 4.88 -14.48
N ALA A 174 27.21 5.61 -13.44
CA ALA A 174 27.94 5.72 -12.18
C ALA A 174 28.06 4.38 -11.45
N MET A 175 27.07 3.52 -11.58
CA MET A 175 27.10 2.18 -11.01
C MET A 175 27.99 1.23 -11.80
N ARG A 176 27.98 1.32 -13.13
CA ARG A 176 28.90 0.58 -14.00
C ARG A 176 30.36 0.97 -13.73
N SER A 177 30.65 2.26 -13.59
CA SER A 177 32.02 2.73 -13.27
C SER A 177 32.51 2.29 -11.89
N ARG A 178 31.59 2.02 -10.96
CA ARG A 178 31.87 1.46 -9.62
C ARG A 178 31.93 -0.06 -9.60
N GLY A 179 31.83 -0.73 -10.75
CA GLY A 179 31.86 -2.20 -10.84
C GLY A 179 30.65 -2.89 -10.20
N VAL A 180 29.49 -2.22 -10.16
CA VAL A 180 28.27 -2.82 -9.60
C VAL A 180 27.55 -3.70 -10.61
N PHE A 181 27.74 -3.43 -11.91
CA PHE A 181 27.30 -4.28 -12.99
C PHE A 181 28.53 -4.96 -13.58
N ASP A 182 28.62 -6.28 -13.41
CA ASP A 182 29.52 -7.12 -14.19
C ASP A 182 28.80 -7.42 -15.51
N ASP A 183 29.30 -6.87 -16.62
CA ASP A 183 29.01 -7.40 -17.96
C ASP A 183 29.98 -8.57 -18.25
#